data_AF-V6DJF1-F1
#
_entry.id   AF-V6DJF1-F1
#
_cell.length_a   1.000
_cell.length_b   1.000
_cell.length_c   1.000
_cell.angle_alpha   90.00
_cell.angle_beta   90.00
_cell.angle_gamma   90.00
#
_symmetry.space_group_name_H-M   'P 1'
#
loop_
_entity.id
_entity.type
_entity.pdbx_description
1 polymer ?
#
loop_
_entity_poly.entity_id
_entity_poly.type
_entity_poly.pdbx_seq_one_letter_code
_entity_poly.pdbx_strand_id
1 'polypeptide(L)'
;MDNNIKLLLGITDPNCKTLMLHNGTKVVNNVHLSSAGKKLVLSIRKQKYLCPECKKTATAKFKDTNYHDHFSNAVKAKLVRDLSLSRPMCEIAADSFTSSNTIIRSLESVENNFKVNRNWLPSHLSLDD
;
A
#
# COMPACT_ATOMS: atom_id res chain seq x y z
N MET A 1 10.71 -5.86 -26.05
CA MET A 1 11.48 -5.90 -24.79
C MET A 1 10.52 -6.34 -23.69
N ASP A 2 10.35 -7.66 -23.59
CA ASP A 2 9.40 -8.26 -22.66
C ASP A 2 9.97 -8.22 -21.26
N ASN A 3 9.65 -7.15 -20.51
CA ASN A 3 9.86 -7.11 -19.06
C ASN A 3 8.80 -8.01 -18.37
N ASN A 4 8.82 -9.30 -18.71
CA ASN A 4 8.16 -10.34 -17.97
C ASN A 4 8.96 -10.56 -16.68
N ILE A 5 8.62 -9.78 -15.64
CA ILE A 5 8.93 -10.15 -14.27
C ILE A 5 8.12 -11.43 -13.97
N LYS A 6 8.63 -12.57 -14.44
CA LYS A 6 8.18 -13.90 -14.07
C LYS A 6 8.53 -14.06 -12.59
N LEU A 7 7.61 -13.71 -11.70
CA LEU A 7 7.62 -14.11 -10.29
C LEU A 7 7.39 -15.63 -10.22
N LEU A 8 8.38 -16.41 -10.68
CA LEU A 8 8.44 -17.88 -10.58
C LEU A 8 8.93 -18.29 -9.19
N LEU A 9 8.16 -17.95 -8.17
CA LEU A 9 8.30 -18.56 -6.86
C LEU A 9 6.99 -19.27 -6.58
N GLY A 10 7.01 -20.59 -6.68
CA GLY A 10 5.90 -21.42 -6.20
C GLY A 10 5.63 -21.07 -4.74
N ILE A 11 4.38 -20.73 -4.44
CA ILE A 11 3.96 -20.35 -3.09
C ILE A 11 3.49 -21.61 -2.38
N THR A 12 3.87 -21.79 -1.13
CA THR A 12 3.35 -22.85 -0.26
C THR A 12 2.16 -22.34 0.54
N ASP A 13 1.11 -23.16 0.65
CA ASP A 13 -0.02 -22.85 1.52
C ASP A 13 0.43 -22.89 3.00
N PRO A 14 0.26 -21.83 3.80
CA PRO A 14 0.75 -21.79 5.17
C PRO A 14 0.03 -22.75 6.13
N ASN A 15 -1.17 -23.22 5.77
CA ASN A 15 -1.97 -24.13 6.59
C ASN A 15 -1.68 -25.60 6.22
N CYS A 16 -1.71 -25.91 4.92
CA CYS A 16 -1.51 -27.28 4.43
C CYS A 16 -0.04 -27.62 4.18
N LYS A 17 0.86 -26.63 4.12
CA LYS A 17 2.30 -26.76 3.78
C LYS A 17 2.55 -27.39 2.40
N THR A 18 1.54 -27.42 1.54
CA THR A 18 1.63 -27.96 0.18
C THR A 18 1.94 -26.86 -0.83
N LEU A 19 2.68 -27.19 -1.88
CA LEU A 19 2.91 -26.30 -3.01
C LEU A 19 1.58 -25.96 -3.69
N MET A 20 1.30 -24.68 -3.86
CA MET A 20 0.08 -24.22 -4.52
C MET A 20 0.23 -24.30 -6.05
N LEU A 21 -0.85 -24.67 -6.72
CA LEU A 21 -0.93 -24.82 -8.17
C LEU A 21 -1.33 -23.50 -8.84
N HIS A 22 -0.90 -23.29 -10.09
CA HIS A 22 -1.33 -22.14 -10.88
C HIS A 22 -2.84 -22.21 -11.18
N ASN A 23 -3.55 -21.10 -10.95
CA ASN A 23 -5.00 -21.00 -11.15
C ASN A 23 -5.37 -19.77 -12.00
N GLY A 24 -4.61 -19.53 -13.07
CA GLY A 24 -4.76 -18.35 -13.94
C GLY A 24 -4.23 -17.06 -13.33
N THR A 25 -4.60 -15.91 -13.91
CA THR A 25 -4.09 -14.59 -13.49
C THR A 25 -5.22 -13.60 -13.22
N LYS A 26 -4.89 -12.48 -12.55
CA LYS A 26 -5.76 -11.31 -12.37
C LYS A 26 -4.94 -10.07 -12.68
N VAL A 27 -5.45 -9.21 -13.56
CA VAL A 27 -4.87 -7.88 -13.78
C VAL A 27 -5.39 -6.94 -12.70
N VAL A 28 -4.49 -6.18 -12.09
CA VAL A 28 -4.81 -5.11 -11.13
C VAL A 28 -4.13 -3.82 -11.57
N ASN A 29 -4.81 -2.69 -11.35
CA ASN A 29 -4.26 -1.38 -11.65
C ASN A 29 -3.83 -0.72 -10.33
N ASN A 30 -2.56 -0.32 -10.23
CA ASN A 30 -2.03 0.38 -9.07
C ASN A 30 -1.61 1.81 -9.45
N VAL A 31 -1.97 2.78 -8.62
CA VAL A 31 -1.56 4.17 -8.78
C VAL A 31 -0.21 4.38 -8.08
N HIS A 32 0.75 4.88 -8.85
CA HIS A 32 2.09 5.21 -8.38
C HIS A 32 2.30 6.73 -8.32
N LEU A 33 3.47 7.15 -7.84
CA LEU A 33 3.85 8.56 -7.83
C LEU A 33 3.72 9.15 -9.23
N SER A 34 3.17 10.35 -9.31
CA SER A 34 3.01 11.06 -10.58
C SER A 34 4.37 11.32 -11.21
N SER A 35 4.39 11.33 -12.54
CA SER A 35 5.57 11.63 -13.34
C SER A 35 5.20 12.66 -14.39
N ALA A 36 6.02 13.70 -14.54
CA ALA A 36 5.76 14.82 -15.44
C ALA A 36 4.35 15.44 -15.27
N GLY A 37 3.89 15.57 -14.01
CA GLY A 37 2.57 16.13 -13.70
C GLY A 37 1.39 15.24 -14.10
N LYS A 38 1.62 13.98 -14.50
CA LYS A 38 0.59 13.05 -14.94
C LYS A 38 0.43 11.89 -13.97
N LYS A 39 -0.81 11.41 -13.86
CA LYS A 39 -1.15 10.20 -13.10
C LYS A 39 -0.44 8.99 -13.68
N LEU A 40 0.32 8.28 -12.86
CA LEU A 40 0.98 7.03 -13.24
C LEU A 40 0.15 5.85 -12.74
N VAL A 41 -0.31 4.99 -13.66
CA VAL A 41 -1.05 3.77 -13.35
C VAL A 41 -0.30 2.57 -13.94
N LEU A 42 0.06 1.61 -13.09
CA LEU A 42 0.68 0.36 -13.50
C LEU A 42 -0.35 -0.76 -13.53
N SER A 43 -0.53 -1.37 -14.70
CA SER A 43 -1.35 -2.57 -14.86
C SER A 43 -0.51 -3.82 -14.63
N ILE A 44 -0.69 -4.47 -13.48
CA ILE A 44 0.07 -5.62 -13.03
C ILE A 44 -0.76 -6.88 -13.22
N ARG A 45 -0.26 -7.83 -14.01
CA ARG A 45 -0.85 -9.17 -14.12
C ARG A 45 -0.31 -10.05 -12.99
N LYS A 46 -1.13 -10.26 -11.95
CA LYS A 46 -0.80 -11.09 -10.78
C LYS A 46 -1.21 -12.54 -11.00
N GLN A 47 -0.33 -13.48 -10.66
CA GLN A 47 -0.63 -14.91 -10.67
C GLN A 47 -1.59 -15.27 -9.53
N LYS A 48 -2.62 -16.06 -9.82
CA LYS A 48 -3.48 -16.70 -8.82
C LYS A 48 -2.99 -18.13 -8.58
N TYR A 49 -3.10 -18.57 -7.35
CA TYR A 49 -2.72 -19.89 -6.90
C TYR A 49 -3.90 -20.58 -6.21
N LEU A 50 -3.94 -21.91 -6.27
CA LEU A 50 -4.95 -22.76 -5.65
C LEU A 50 -4.24 -23.86 -4.85
N CYS A 51 -4.58 -24.02 -3.58
CA CYS A 51 -4.14 -25.15 -2.79
C CYS A 51 -4.87 -26.43 -3.27
N PRO A 52 -4.16 -27.51 -3.64
CA PRO A 52 -4.80 -28.74 -4.08
C PRO A 52 -5.60 -29.42 -2.95
N GLU A 53 -5.15 -29.30 -1.70
CA GLU A 53 -5.76 -29.93 -0.52
C GLU A 53 -7.01 -29.19 -0.04
N CYS A 54 -6.86 -27.94 0.42
CA CYS A 54 -7.95 -27.19 1.05
C CYS A 54 -8.74 -26.26 0.11
N LYS A 55 -8.38 -26.23 -1.18
CA LYS A 55 -9.00 -25.38 -2.23
C LYS A 55 -8.97 -23.87 -1.96
N LYS A 56 -8.19 -23.41 -0.99
CA LYS A 56 -7.96 -21.97 -0.75
C LYS A 56 -7.16 -21.36 -1.90
N THR A 57 -7.44 -20.09 -2.19
CA THR A 57 -6.73 -19.35 -3.23
C THR A 57 -5.80 -18.30 -2.63
N ALA A 58 -4.70 -18.04 -3.31
CA ALA A 58 -3.79 -16.95 -3.00
C ALA A 58 -3.48 -16.16 -4.27
N THR A 59 -3.10 -14.90 -4.12
CA THR A 59 -2.60 -14.09 -5.24
C THR A 59 -1.15 -13.73 -4.96
N ALA A 60 -0.31 -13.75 -6.00
CA ALA A 60 1.07 -13.30 -5.91
C ALA A 60 1.15 -11.91 -5.25
N LYS A 61 1.97 -11.81 -4.20
CA LYS A 61 2.23 -10.54 -3.54
C LYS A 61 3.11 -9.66 -4.43
N PHE A 62 2.89 -8.36 -4.35
CA PHE A 62 3.70 -7.35 -5.05
C PHE A 62 4.28 -6.41 -3.99
N LYS A 63 5.59 -6.21 -3.98
CA LYS A 63 6.27 -5.55 -2.86
C LYS A 63 5.82 -4.09 -2.67
N ASP A 64 5.52 -3.38 -3.76
CA ASP A 64 5.25 -1.95 -3.71
C ASP A 64 3.80 -1.62 -3.33
N THR A 65 2.96 -2.62 -3.05
CA THR A 65 1.54 -2.42 -2.77
C THR A 65 1.05 -3.50 -1.81
N ASN A 66 0.37 -3.11 -0.72
CA ASN A 66 -0.20 -4.12 0.16
C ASN A 66 -1.36 -4.89 -0.50
N TYR A 67 -1.80 -5.95 0.18
CA TYR A 67 -2.93 -6.72 -0.30
C TYR A 67 -4.20 -5.84 -0.34
N HIS A 68 -4.96 -5.95 -1.43
CA HIS A 68 -6.15 -5.13 -1.73
C HIS A 68 -5.94 -3.60 -1.85
N ASP A 69 -4.70 -3.12 -1.86
CA ASP A 69 -4.44 -1.70 -2.08
C ASP A 69 -4.43 -1.33 -3.57
N HIS A 70 -4.98 -0.15 -3.86
CA HIS A 70 -5.00 0.45 -5.20
C HIS A 70 -3.89 1.50 -5.40
N PHE A 71 -3.25 1.93 -4.31
CA PHE A 71 -2.14 2.89 -4.32
C PHE A 71 -0.86 2.21 -3.86
N SER A 72 0.26 2.60 -4.45
CA SER A 72 1.56 2.12 -4.00
C SER A 72 1.88 2.64 -2.59
N ASN A 73 2.73 1.90 -1.88
CA ASN A 73 3.23 2.30 -0.57
C ASN A 73 3.98 3.64 -0.63
N ALA A 74 4.63 3.93 -1.77
CA ALA A 74 5.29 5.21 -2.02
C ALA A 74 4.30 6.39 -2.09
N VAL A 75 3.14 6.22 -2.73
CA VAL A 75 2.08 7.24 -2.74
C VAL A 75 1.58 7.49 -1.32
N LYS A 76 1.27 6.43 -0.55
CA LYS A 76 0.82 6.57 0.84
C LYS A 76 1.83 7.32 1.72
N ALA A 77 3.13 7.00 1.58
CA ALA A 77 4.19 7.69 2.28
C ALA A 77 4.29 9.19 1.89
N LYS A 78 4.10 9.51 0.61
CA LYS A 78 4.02 10.91 0.16
C LYS A 78 2.83 11.64 0.77
N LEU A 79 1.65 11.03 0.83
CA LEU A 79 0.45 11.63 1.43
C LEU A 79 0.67 12.01 2.89
N VAL A 80 1.25 11.09 3.68
CA VAL A 80 1.58 11.32 5.09
C VAL A 80 2.58 12.47 5.22
N ARG A 81 3.63 12.49 4.39
CA ARG A 81 4.63 13.57 4.39
C ARG A 81 3.99 14.93 4.06
N ASP A 82 3.18 15.00 3.01
CA ASP A 82 2.57 16.25 2.56
C ASP A 82 1.61 16.82 3.62
N LEU A 83 0.91 15.95 4.36
CA LEU A 83 0.11 16.34 5.52
C LEU A 83 0.96 16.87 6.68
N SER A 84 2.12 16.26 6.94
CA SER A 84 3.05 16.75 7.97
C SER A 84 3.64 18.14 7.66
N LEU A 85 3.56 18.58 6.40
CA LEU A 85 3.96 19.92 5.97
C LEU A 85 2.80 20.94 6.00
N SER A 86 1.66 20.57 6.61
CA SER A 86 0.47 21.43 6.73
C SER A 86 -0.07 21.95 5.39
N ARG A 87 0.15 21.21 4.30
CA ARG A 87 -0.45 21.54 2.99
C ARG A 87 -1.96 21.32 3.03
N PRO A 88 -2.76 22.14 2.35
CA PRO A 88 -4.21 21.97 2.34
C PRO A 88 -4.59 20.64 1.67
N MET A 89 -5.49 19.89 2.30
CA MET A 89 -5.84 18.53 1.86
C MET A 89 -6.37 18.46 0.42
N CYS A 90 -7.06 19.50 -0.05
CA CYS A 90 -7.53 19.59 -1.43
C CYS A 90 -6.41 19.69 -2.46
N GLU A 91 -5.35 20.44 -2.15
CA GLU A 91 -4.16 20.58 -3.01
C GLU A 91 -3.36 19.28 -3.04
N ILE A 92 -3.18 18.65 -1.87
CA ILE A 92 -2.57 17.32 -1.79
C ILE A 92 -3.35 16.35 -2.67
N ALA A 93 -4.67 16.28 -2.53
CA ALA A 93 -5.54 15.39 -3.29
C ALA A 93 -5.42 15.58 -4.81
N ALA A 94 -5.33 16.83 -5.27
CA ALA A 94 -5.13 17.17 -6.67
C ALA A 94 -3.77 16.66 -7.18
N ASP A 95 -2.68 16.93 -6.45
CA ASP A 95 -1.31 16.53 -6.83
C ASP A 95 -1.10 15.01 -6.86
N SER A 96 -1.72 14.29 -5.92
CA SER A 96 -1.57 12.85 -5.77
C SER A 96 -2.62 12.04 -6.53
N PHE A 97 -3.57 12.70 -7.20
CA PHE A 97 -4.69 12.04 -7.90
C PHE A 97 -5.49 11.11 -6.96
N THR A 98 -5.70 11.56 -5.72
CA THR A 98 -6.39 10.82 -4.66
C THR A 98 -7.60 11.59 -4.13
N SER A 99 -8.48 10.94 -3.37
CA SER A 99 -9.52 11.63 -2.60
C SER A 99 -9.05 11.98 -1.19
N SER A 100 -9.70 12.96 -0.56
CA SER A 100 -9.51 13.31 0.85
C SER A 100 -9.63 12.09 1.79
N ASN A 101 -10.61 11.21 1.55
CA ASN A 101 -10.74 9.96 2.32
C ASN A 101 -9.52 9.04 2.21
N THR A 102 -8.88 9.00 1.04
CA THR A 102 -7.67 8.18 0.84
C THR A 102 -6.49 8.77 1.63
N ILE A 103 -6.41 10.09 1.69
CA ILE A 103 -5.42 10.83 2.48
C ILE A 103 -5.60 10.52 3.97
N ILE A 104 -6.83 10.65 4.49
CA ILE A 104 -7.17 10.35 5.89
C ILE A 104 -6.80 8.89 6.23
N ARG A 105 -7.22 7.91 5.42
CA ARG A 105 -6.87 6.50 5.64
C ARG A 105 -5.35 6.23 5.63
N SER A 106 -4.61 6.98 4.82
CA SER A 106 -3.15 6.86 4.77
C SER A 106 -2.50 7.40 6.05
N LEU A 107 -3.09 8.43 6.66
CA LEU A 107 -2.70 8.96 7.96
C LEU A 107 -3.06 8.00 9.10
N GLU A 108 -4.29 7.49 9.14
CA GLU A 108 -4.75 6.49 10.12
C GLU A 108 -3.84 5.24 10.11
N SER A 109 -3.39 4.82 8.92
CA SER A 109 -2.47 3.69 8.76
C SER A 109 -1.13 3.87 9.48
N VAL A 110 -0.70 5.10 9.78
CA VAL A 110 0.57 5.38 10.47
C VAL A 110 0.37 5.86 11.90
N GLU A 111 -0.87 6.07 12.35
CA GLU A 111 -1.22 6.59 13.68
C GLU A 111 -0.58 5.76 14.81
N ASN A 112 -0.60 4.43 14.68
CA ASN A 112 -0.02 3.51 15.66
C ASN A 112 1.51 3.64 15.80
N ASN A 113 2.20 4.30 14.87
CA ASN A 113 3.63 4.59 14.99
C ASN A 113 3.91 5.77 15.93
N PHE A 114 2.92 6.63 16.18
CA PHE A 114 3.03 7.77 17.08
C PHE A 114 2.75 7.34 18.52
N LYS A 115 3.74 6.73 19.17
CA LYS A 115 3.66 6.40 20.59
C LYS A 115 3.97 7.63 21.44
N VAL A 116 2.92 8.34 21.85
CA VAL A 116 3.04 9.38 22.88
C VAL A 116 3.20 8.69 24.23
N ASN A 117 4.29 8.98 24.94
CA ASN A 117 4.45 8.53 26.33
C ASN A 117 3.49 9.33 27.22
N ARG A 118 2.38 8.70 27.61
CA ARG A 118 1.34 9.33 28.46
C ARG A 118 1.70 9.30 29.95
N ASN A 119 2.77 8.62 30.34
CA ASN A 119 3.18 8.45 31.74
C ASN A 119 4.35 9.37 32.12
N TRP A 120 4.69 10.34 31.27
CA TRP A 120 5.81 11.25 31.48
C TRP A 120 5.39 12.68 31.12
N LEU A 121 5.63 13.61 32.04
CA LEU A 121 5.41 15.04 31.86
C LEU A 121 6.76 15.76 32.06
N PRO A 122 7.17 16.65 31.13
CA PRO A 122 8.36 17.48 31.32
C PRO A 122 8.23 18.38 32.56
N SER A 123 9.35 18.71 33.21
CA SER A 123 9.35 19.62 34.38
C SER A 123 8.90 21.04 34.05
N HIS A 124 9.08 21.48 32.80
CA HIS A 124 8.63 22.78 32.31
C HIS A 124 7.90 22.54 30.99
N LEU A 125 6.63 22.93 30.94
CA LEU A 125 5.77 22.84 29.76
C LEU A 125 5.21 24.24 29.48
N SER A 126 5.55 24.82 28.32
CA SER A 126 4.92 26.04 27.83
C SER A 126 3.68 25.68 27.03
N LEU A 127 2.52 26.22 27.40
CA LEU A 127 1.28 26.12 26.64
C LEU A 127 1.11 27.40 25.82
N ASP A 128 0.76 27.25 24.54
CA ASP A 128 0.37 28.34 23.64
C ASP A 128 -1.15 28.24 23.41
N ASP A 129 -1.82 29.35 23.12
CA ASP A 129 -3.30 29.47 23.04
C ASP A 129 -3.92 28.78 21.80
#